data_AF-A0A444XLR4-F1
#
_entry.id   AF-A0A444XLR4-F1
#
_cell.length_a   1.000
_cell.length_b   1.000
_cell.length_c   1.000
_cell.angle_alpha   90.00
_cell.angle_beta   90.00
_cell.angle_gamma   90.00
#
_symmetry.space_group_name_H-M   'P 1'
#
loop_
_entity.id
_entity.type
_entity.pdbx_description
1 polymer ?
#
loop_
_entity_poly.entity_id
_entity_poly.type
_entity_poly.pdbx_seq_one_letter_code
_entity_poly.pdbx_strand_id
1 'polypeptide(L)'
;MLKQHKELSMSVRRTIENNEKARIRPSKTYQTIVAVAWGHHELNFIEKDVRNYITREVHNVSELEDVREFGKFLADARSRAACEYFGDVISFDTTCNTNRYNLVCGSFVGVNHHG
;
A
#
# COMPACT_ATOMS: atom_id res chain seq x y z
N MET A 1 13.66 -3.25 -24.21
CA MET A 1 12.85 -2.03 -24.42
C MET A 1 11.81 -1.94 -23.31
N LEU A 2 11.99 -1.01 -22.38
CA LEU A 2 11.09 -0.79 -21.24
C LEU A 2 9.82 -0.10 -21.76
N LYS A 3 8.67 -0.80 -21.70
CA LYS A 3 7.40 -0.28 -22.22
C LYS A 3 6.97 0.92 -21.39
N GLN A 4 6.74 2.03 -22.09
CA GLN A 4 6.22 3.30 -21.61
C GLN A 4 5.17 3.11 -20.51
N HIS A 5 5.35 3.83 -19.40
CA HIS A 5 4.26 4.11 -18.47
C HIS A 5 3.15 4.83 -19.25
N LYS A 6 2.11 4.10 -19.65
CA LYS A 6 0.88 4.70 -20.16
C LYS A 6 0.21 5.41 -18.99
N GLU A 7 0.35 6.73 -18.93
CA GLU A 7 -0.27 7.53 -17.87
C GLU A 7 -1.80 7.50 -18.00
N LEU A 8 -2.46 7.12 -16.90
CA LEU A 8 -3.91 7.21 -16.78
C LEU A 8 -4.29 8.68 -16.54
N SER A 9 -5.32 9.16 -17.25
CA SER A 9 -5.91 10.48 -16.99
C SER A 9 -6.35 10.61 -15.53
N MET A 10 -6.26 11.82 -14.98
CA MET A 10 -6.68 12.12 -13.59
C MET A 10 -8.13 11.71 -13.30
N SER A 11 -9.04 11.85 -14.27
CA SER A 11 -10.43 11.42 -14.10
C SER A 11 -10.54 9.91 -13.92
N VAL A 12 -9.82 9.15 -14.75
CA VAL A 12 -9.76 7.69 -14.70
C VAL A 12 -9.15 7.21 -13.39
N ARG A 13 -8.08 7.87 -12.92
CA ARG A 13 -7.43 7.53 -11.63
C ARG A 13 -8.41 7.66 -10.46
N ARG A 14 -9.15 8.77 -10.37
CA ARG A 14 -10.18 8.96 -9.33
C ARG A 14 -11.27 7.88 -9.39
N THR A 15 -11.72 7.50 -10.58
CA THR A 15 -12.72 6.43 -10.72
C THR A 15 -12.18 5.09 -10.24
N ILE A 16 -10.92 4.76 -10.56
CA ILE A 16 -10.28 3.52 -10.09
C ILE A 16 -10.14 3.54 -8.56
N GLU A 17 -9.67 4.65 -7.99
CA GLU A 17 -9.52 4.80 -6.52
C GLU A 17 -10.85 4.68 -5.77
N ASN A 18 -11.91 5.32 -6.26
CA ASN A 18 -13.23 5.24 -5.65
C ASN A 18 -13.80 3.81 -5.70
N ASN A 19 -13.60 3.12 -6.83
CA ASN A 19 -14.04 1.74 -6.99
C ASN A 19 -13.22 0.76 -6.13
N GLU A 20 -11.93 1.00 -5.96
CA GLU A 20 -11.08 0.21 -5.06
C GLU A 20 -11.50 0.39 -3.59
N LYS A 21 -11.77 1.63 -3.16
CA LYS A 21 -12.36 1.90 -1.83
C LYS A 21 -13.70 1.19 -1.63
N ALA A 22 -14.50 1.09 -2.68
CA ALA A 22 -15.75 0.33 -2.69
C ALA A 22 -15.57 -1.19 -2.87
N ARG A 23 -14.32 -1.69 -2.95
CA ARG A 23 -13.96 -3.10 -3.19
C ARG A 23 -14.59 -3.69 -4.47
N ILE A 24 -14.78 -2.86 -5.48
CA ILE A 24 -15.27 -3.29 -6.79
C ILE A 24 -14.13 -3.98 -7.54
N ARG A 25 -14.42 -5.17 -8.07
CA ARG A 25 -13.42 -5.96 -8.80
C ARG A 25 -12.79 -5.15 -9.95
N PRO A 26 -11.46 -5.19 -10.14
CA PRO A 26 -10.77 -4.44 -11.20
C PRO A 26 -11.33 -4.69 -12.61
N SER A 27 -11.77 -5.92 -12.89
CA SER A 27 -12.40 -6.26 -14.18
C SER A 27 -13.71 -5.54 -14.39
N LYS A 28 -14.51 -5.32 -13.34
CA LYS A 28 -15.75 -4.53 -13.42
C LYS A 28 -15.48 -3.04 -13.53
N THR A 29 -14.46 -2.54 -12.84
CA THR A 29 -13.98 -1.16 -13.00
C THR A 29 -13.52 -0.86 -14.42
N TYR A 30 -12.76 -1.77 -15.04
CA TYR A 30 -12.35 -1.60 -16.44
C TYR A 30 -13.56 -1.57 -17.38
N GLN A 31 -14.53 -2.46 -17.19
CA GLN A 31 -15.74 -2.50 -18.03
C GLN A 31 -16.61 -1.25 -17.91
N THR A 32 -16.75 -0.66 -16.71
CA THR A 32 -17.48 0.61 -16.55
C THR A 32 -16.74 1.76 -17.22
N ILE A 33 -15.41 1.80 -17.14
CA ILE A 33 -14.59 2.80 -17.85
C ILE A 33 -14.78 2.67 -19.37
N VAL A 34 -14.73 1.44 -19.91
CA VAL A 34 -14.99 1.16 -21.34
C VAL A 34 -16.37 1.63 -21.75
N ALA A 35 -17.39 1.38 -20.91
CA ALA A 35 -18.76 1.81 -21.18
C ALA A 35 -18.89 3.35 -21.25
N VAL A 36 -18.15 4.07 -20.40
CA VAL A 36 -18.13 5.55 -20.41
C VAL A 36 -17.33 6.11 -21.59
N ALA A 37 -16.26 5.42 -22.01
CA ALA A 37 -15.40 5.82 -23.12
C ALA A 37 -15.94 5.38 -24.50
N TRP A 38 -17.20 4.92 -24.58
CA TRP A 38 -17.82 4.43 -25.82
C TRP A 38 -17.05 3.31 -26.53
N GLY A 39 -16.31 2.50 -25.76
CA GLY A 39 -15.66 1.30 -26.25
C GLY A 39 -14.15 1.25 -26.00
N HIS A 40 -13.56 0.13 -26.37
CA HIS A 40 -12.16 -0.16 -26.10
C HIS A 40 -11.17 0.66 -26.95
N HIS A 41 -11.59 1.09 -28.14
CA HIS A 41 -10.72 1.80 -29.09
C HIS A 41 -10.36 3.22 -28.63
N GLU A 42 -11.17 3.80 -27.75
CA GLU A 42 -10.94 5.12 -27.17
C GLU A 42 -9.96 5.09 -25.98
N LEU A 43 -9.71 3.90 -25.42
CA LEU A 43 -8.84 3.74 -24.26
C LEU A 43 -7.41 3.45 -24.66
N ASN A 44 -6.50 4.29 -24.17
CA ASN A 44 -5.06 4.07 -24.33
C ASN A 44 -4.49 2.97 -23.42
N PHE A 45 -5.30 2.34 -22.55
CA PHE A 45 -4.88 1.35 -21.56
C PHE A 45 -5.82 0.14 -21.53
N ILE A 46 -5.32 -0.97 -20.98
CA ILE A 46 -6.05 -2.24 -20.88
C ILE A 46 -6.37 -2.59 -19.43
N GLU A 47 -7.20 -3.61 -19.22
CA GLU A 47 -7.56 -4.09 -17.88
C GLU A 47 -6.33 -4.39 -17.01
N LYS A 48 -5.25 -4.90 -17.62
CA LYS A 48 -3.98 -5.16 -16.92
C LYS A 48 -3.39 -3.90 -16.30
N ASP A 49 -3.55 -2.75 -16.94
CA ASP A 49 -3.03 -1.47 -16.43
C ASP A 49 -3.81 -1.02 -15.19
N VAL A 50 -5.13 -1.28 -15.14
CA VAL A 50 -5.97 -1.03 -13.95
C VAL A 50 -5.52 -1.92 -12.79
N ARG A 51 -5.25 -3.21 -13.03
CA ARG A 51 -4.73 -4.11 -12.01
C ARG A 51 -3.37 -3.67 -11.50
N ASN A 52 -2.45 -3.35 -12.42
CA ASN A 52 -1.11 -2.88 -12.07
C ASN A 52 -1.17 -1.57 -11.25
N TYR A 53 -2.09 -0.66 -11.59
CA TYR A 53 -2.30 0.57 -10.83
C TYR A 53 -2.71 0.26 -9.39
N ILE A 54 -3.76 -0.55 -9.20
CA ILE A 54 -4.25 -0.92 -7.87
C ILE A 54 -3.16 -1.62 -7.06
N THR A 55 -2.47 -2.61 -7.64
CA THR A 55 -1.37 -3.31 -6.94
C THR A 55 -0.24 -2.36 -6.54
N ARG A 56 0.13 -1.40 -7.39
CA ARG A 56 1.16 -0.41 -7.07
C ARG A 56 0.70 0.57 -5.99
N GLU A 57 -0.54 1.06 -6.05
CA GLU A 57 -1.10 1.93 -5.02
C GLU A 57 -1.20 1.21 -3.67
N VAL A 58 -1.59 -0.07 -3.65
CA VAL A 58 -1.62 -0.88 -2.42
C VAL A 58 -0.22 -1.03 -1.80
N HIS A 59 0.80 -1.26 -2.62
CA HIS A 59 2.19 -1.32 -2.14
C HIS A 59 2.66 0.03 -1.57
N ASN A 60 2.41 1.12 -2.31
CA ASN A 60 2.79 2.46 -1.88
C ASN A 60 2.07 2.90 -0.59
N VAL A 61 0.79 2.52 -0.43
CA VAL A 61 0.02 2.83 0.78
C VAL A 61 0.56 2.05 1.98
N SER A 62 0.91 0.77 1.81
CA SER A 62 1.54 -0.04 2.85
C SER A 62 2.87 0.58 3.29
N GLU A 63 3.76 0.90 2.34
CA GLU A 63 5.06 1.54 2.65
C GLU A 63 4.89 2.89 3.36
N LEU A 64 3.90 3.69 2.96
CA LEU A 64 3.63 4.98 3.59
C LEU A 64 3.08 4.83 5.01
N GLU A 65 2.25 3.82 5.26
CA GLU A 65 1.77 3.48 6.61
C GLU A 65 2.93 3.02 7.51
N ASP A 66 3.82 2.17 6.99
CA ASP A 66 5.02 1.70 7.71
C ASP A 66 5.95 2.87 8.07
N VAL A 67 6.23 3.76 7.11
CA VAL A 67 7.04 4.97 7.34
C VAL A 67 6.39 5.90 8.38
N ARG A 68 5.06 6.07 8.31
CA ARG A 68 4.33 6.92 9.26
C ARG A 68 4.36 6.34 10.66
N GLU A 69 4.18 5.02 10.80
CA GLU A 69 4.20 4.34 12.08
C GLU A 69 5.60 4.34 12.70
N PHE A 70 6.62 4.07 11.89
CA PHE A 70 8.01 4.22 12.29
C PHE A 70 8.34 5.65 12.74
N GLY A 71 7.81 6.66 12.02
CA GLY A 71 7.95 8.06 12.39
C GLY A 71 7.34 8.39 13.75
N LYS A 72 6.16 7.84 14.08
CA LYS A 72 5.55 8.00 15.41
C LYS A 72 6.37 7.30 16.49
N PHE A 73 6.86 6.11 16.20
CA PHE A 73 7.72 5.35 17.10
C PHE A 73 9.00 6.13 17.45
N LEU A 74 9.67 6.69 16.45
CA LEU A 74 10.84 7.56 16.67
C LEU A 74 10.48 8.92 17.28
N ALA A 75 9.23 9.38 17.25
CA ALA A 75 8.85 10.60 17.94
C ALA A 75 8.77 10.40 19.48
N ASP A 76 8.58 9.17 19.95
CA ASP A 76 8.52 8.83 21.37
C ASP A 76 9.92 8.77 22.00
N ALA A 77 10.14 9.59 23.03
CA ALA A 77 11.45 9.72 23.69
C ALA A 77 11.90 8.42 24.38
N ARG A 78 10.95 7.62 24.90
CA ARG A 78 11.24 6.33 25.54
C ARG A 78 11.67 5.29 24.51
N SER A 79 10.98 5.22 23.38
CA SER A 79 11.30 4.40 22.22
C SER A 79 12.68 4.75 21.64
N ARG A 80 12.99 6.04 21.46
CA ARG A 80 14.32 6.49 21.05
C ARG A 80 15.42 6.09 22.01
N ALA A 81 15.21 6.31 23.31
CA ALA A 81 16.18 5.93 24.35
C ALA A 81 16.42 4.42 24.39
N ALA A 82 15.38 3.62 24.14
CA ALA A 82 15.51 2.16 24.02
C ALA A 82 16.33 1.77 22.77
N CYS A 83 16.08 2.36 21.60
CA CYS A 83 16.91 2.14 20.40
C CYS A 83 18.38 2.49 20.63
N GLU A 84 18.65 3.60 21.31
CA GLU A 84 20.00 4.07 21.59
C GLU A 84 20.71 3.19 22.64
N TYR A 85 19.98 2.68 23.63
CA TYR A 85 20.51 1.81 24.68
C TYR A 85 20.77 0.38 24.20
N PHE A 86 19.86 -0.21 23.41
CA PHE A 86 19.97 -1.61 22.97
C PHE A 86 20.72 -1.76 21.64
N GLY A 87 20.92 -0.68 20.88
CA GLY A 87 21.79 -0.67 19.69
C GLY A 87 21.28 -1.45 18.47
N ASP A 88 20.12 -2.11 18.53
CA ASP A 88 19.63 -2.97 17.47
C ASP A 88 18.33 -2.48 16.80
N VAL A 89 18.28 -2.71 15.49
CA VAL A 89 17.22 -2.32 14.55
C VAL A 89 15.89 -2.96 14.94
N ILE A 90 14.85 -2.13 15.07
CA ILE A 90 13.49 -2.60 15.32
C ILE A 90 12.88 -3.03 13.99
N SER A 91 12.72 -4.34 13.81
CA SER A 91 11.94 -4.92 12.73
C SER A 91 10.47 -4.97 13.13
N PHE A 92 9.63 -4.14 12.50
CA PHE A 92 8.18 -4.26 12.60
C PHE A 92 7.71 -5.37 11.66
N ASP A 93 7.49 -6.57 12.18
CA ASP A 93 6.79 -7.60 11.41
C ASP A 93 5.28 -7.37 11.57
N THR A 94 4.68 -6.62 10.65
CA THR A 94 3.21 -6.37 10.62
C THR A 94 2.41 -7.59 10.16
N THR A 95 3.08 -8.73 9.94
CA THR A 95 2.48 -10.02 9.57
C THR A 95 1.58 -10.62 10.66
N CYS A 96 1.45 -9.99 11.83
CA CYS A 96 0.43 -10.31 12.81
C CYS A 96 -0.96 -9.92 12.29
N ASN A 97 -1.53 -10.83 11.50
CA ASN A 97 -2.95 -11.06 11.28
C ASN A 97 -3.78 -10.44 12.42
N THR A 98 -4.69 -9.51 12.08
CA THR A 98 -5.66 -8.96 13.02
C THR A 98 -6.26 -10.09 13.83
N ASN A 99 -6.03 -10.10 15.15
CA ASN A 99 -6.69 -11.01 16.07
C ASN A 99 -8.22 -10.94 15.81
N ARG A 100 -8.99 -11.97 16.20
CA ARG A 100 -10.47 -12.07 16.11
C ARG A 100 -11.23 -10.85 16.68
N TYR A 101 -10.53 -9.95 17.34
CA TYR A 101 -10.98 -8.70 17.94
C TYR A 101 -10.53 -7.43 17.16
N ASN A 102 -10.01 -7.55 15.94
CA ASN A 102 -9.50 -6.43 15.11
C ASN A 102 -8.40 -5.59 15.79
N LEU A 103 -7.60 -6.18 16.68
CA LEU A 103 -6.46 -5.53 17.32
C LEU A 103 -5.19 -5.74 16.48
N VAL A 104 -4.55 -4.64 16.08
CA VAL A 104 -3.21 -4.62 15.49
C VAL A 104 -2.22 -4.94 16.62
N CYS A 105 -1.55 -6.08 16.54
CA CYS A 105 -0.55 -6.49 17.51
C CYS A 105 0.82 -6.42 16.84
N GLY A 106 1.65 -5.44 17.20
CA GLY A 106 3.04 -5.38 16.76
C GLY A 106 3.92 -6.22 17.69
N SER A 107 4.67 -7.18 17.15
CA SER A 107 5.67 -7.92 17.91
C SER A 107 6.98 -7.14 17.90
N PHE A 108 7.60 -6.93 19.06
CA PHE A 108 8.95 -6.36 19.17
C PHE A 108 9.95 -7.50 19.40
N VAL A 109 10.88 -7.69 18.47
CA VAL A 109 12.03 -8.59 18.67
C VAL A 109 13.27 -7.72 18.77
N GLY A 110 13.80 -7.62 19.99
CA GLY A 110 15.15 -7.11 20.22
C GLY A 110 16.15 -8.25 19.97
N VAL A 111 17.17 -7.98 19.16
CA VAL A 111 18.36 -8.85 19.11
C VAL A 111 19.30 -8.32 20.18
N ASN A 112 19.88 -9.21 20.99
CA ASN A 112 20.82 -8.81 22.03
C ASN A 112 22.16 -9.44 21.65
N HIS A 113 23.23 -8.65 21.55
CA HIS A 113 24.60 -9.17 21.37
C HIS A 113 25.18 -9.75 22.67
N HIS A 114 24.42 -10.56 23.42
CA HIS A 114 24.94 -11.28 24.58
C HIS A 114 25.28 -12.73 24.19
N GLY A 115 26.57 -12.95 23.92
CA GLY A 115 27.21 -14.26 24.10
C GLY A 115 27.69 -14.42 25.54
#